data_AF-A0A6J1G704-F1
#
_entry.id   AF-A0A6J1G704-F1
#
_cell.length_a   1.000
_cell.length_b   1.000
_cell.length_c   1.000
_cell.angle_alpha   90.00
_cell.angle_beta   90.00
_cell.angle_gamma   90.00
#
_symmetry.space_group_name_H-M   'P 1'
#
loop_
_entity.id
_entity.type
_entity.pdbx_description
1 polymer ?
#
loop_
_entity_poly.entity_id
_entity_poly.type
_entity_poly.pdbx_seq_one_letter_code
_entity_poly.pdbx_strand_id
1 'polypeptide(L)'
;MVRMIRACIQSLLKFVNSGNGLVGIAMILYGIWLMRAWQRHLGHFPFERPDDPIPWFMYSFFGLGILLCVITCVGHIAAETARGCCLHLYVMLVFVVLMVEAGLATDVFLNRDWEEDFPMDPSGSFDQFKQFIRLNFDICQWIGISMMSIQGLSLLLAMLLKAIGSRRYYDSDDDYAPERLPLLKNALHSPSTCVIGDPVFPSKNDAWNKRTDDE
;
A
#
# COMPACT_ATOMS: atom_id res chain seq x y z
N MET A 1 20.97 9.22 -13.96
CA MET A 1 21.10 9.16 -12.48
C MET A 1 19.77 8.95 -11.76
N VAL A 2 18.77 9.84 -11.90
CA VAL A 2 17.46 9.77 -11.20
C VAL A 2 16.71 8.46 -11.39
N ARG A 3 16.72 7.88 -12.60
CA ARG A 3 16.06 6.58 -12.88
C ARG A 3 16.66 5.43 -12.07
N MET A 4 17.99 5.43 -11.90
CA MET A 4 18.70 4.41 -11.10
C MET A 4 18.41 4.59 -9.60
N ILE A 5 18.39 5.84 -9.11
CA ILE A 5 18.03 6.15 -7.73
C ILE A 5 16.61 5.68 -7.41
N ARG A 6 15.64 5.95 -8.31
CA ARG A 6 14.26 5.48 -8.16
C ARG A 6 14.18 3.95 -8.10
N ALA A 7 14.85 3.25 -9.02
CA ALA A 7 14.87 1.79 -9.03
C ALA A 7 15.51 1.22 -7.74
N CYS A 8 16.57 1.86 -7.25
CA CYS A 8 17.21 1.50 -5.98
C CYS A 8 16.25 1.63 -4.79
N ILE A 9 15.57 2.78 -4.66
CA ILE A 9 14.58 3.01 -3.60
C ILE A 9 13.41 2.02 -3.70
N GLN A 10 12.90 1.75 -4.91
CA GLN A 10 11.84 0.78 -5.12
C GLN A 10 12.27 -0.63 -4.71
N SER A 11 13.49 -1.03 -5.09
CA SER A 11 14.05 -2.34 -4.72
C SER A 11 14.21 -2.47 -3.20
N LEU A 12 14.77 -1.46 -2.55
CA LEU A 12 14.98 -1.46 -1.10
C LEU A 12 13.65 -1.47 -0.33
N LEU A 13 12.67 -0.69 -0.78
CA LEU A 13 11.33 -0.68 -0.17
C LEU A 13 10.64 -2.03 -0.31
N LYS A 14 10.76 -2.70 -1.46
CA LYS A 14 10.26 -4.07 -1.66
C LYS A 14 11.00 -5.08 -0.78
N PHE A 15 12.32 -4.95 -0.63
CA PHE A 15 13.12 -5.83 0.20
C PHE A 15 12.70 -5.75 1.67
N VAL A 16 12.58 -4.54 2.21
CA VAL A 16 12.13 -4.31 3.60
C VAL A 16 10.70 -4.84 3.81
N ASN A 17 9.78 -4.55 2.88
CA ASN A 17 8.40 -5.05 2.97
C ASN A 17 8.34 -6.57 2.87
N SER A 18 9.14 -7.21 2.02
CA SER A 18 9.20 -8.68 1.95
C SER A 18 9.69 -9.30 3.26
N GLY A 19 10.61 -8.65 3.97
CA GLY A 19 11.04 -9.07 5.31
C GLY A 19 9.88 -9.04 6.31
N ASN A 20 9.13 -7.93 6.36
CA ASN A 20 7.94 -7.81 7.20
C ASN A 20 6.86 -8.84 6.84
N GLY A 21 6.68 -9.14 5.54
CA GLY A 21 5.76 -10.17 5.07
C GLY A 21 6.15 -11.57 5.54
N LEU A 22 7.45 -11.89 5.53
CA LEU A 22 7.95 -13.16 6.05
C LEU A 22 7.66 -13.30 7.55
N VAL A 23 7.89 -12.23 8.33
CA VAL A 23 7.54 -12.19 9.75
C VAL A 23 6.02 -12.38 9.93
N GLY A 24 5.19 -11.70 9.14
CA GLY A 24 3.74 -11.86 9.16
C GLY A 24 3.29 -13.29 8.87
N ILE A 25 3.86 -13.94 7.85
CA ILE A 25 3.57 -15.35 7.53
C ILE A 25 3.98 -16.26 8.69
N ALA A 26 5.16 -16.06 9.27
CA ALA A 26 5.62 -16.84 10.42
C ALA A 26 4.68 -16.69 11.62
N MET A 27 4.20 -15.47 11.89
CA MET A 27 3.21 -15.19 12.94
C MET A 27 1.87 -15.89 12.67
N ILE A 28 1.38 -15.87 11.43
CA ILE A 28 0.15 -16.57 11.04
C ILE A 28 0.31 -18.08 11.24
N LEU A 29 1.41 -18.67 10.75
CA LEU A 29 1.68 -20.11 10.90
C LEU A 29 1.79 -20.51 12.37
N TYR A 30 2.46 -19.70 13.19
CA TYR A 30 2.56 -19.90 14.63
C TYR A 30 1.20 -19.75 15.33
N GLY A 31 0.39 -18.76 14.96
CA GLY A 31 -0.97 -18.59 15.45
C GLY A 31 -1.89 -19.77 15.10
N ILE A 32 -1.80 -20.30 13.88
CA ILE A 32 -2.53 -21.52 13.47
C ILE A 32 -2.08 -22.72 14.28
N TRP A 33 -0.77 -22.85 14.52
CA TRP A 33 -0.23 -23.90 15.36
C TRP A 33 -0.74 -23.79 16.81
N LEU A 34 -0.73 -22.59 17.39
CA LEU A 34 -1.28 -22.30 18.72
C LEU A 34 -2.75 -22.68 18.82
N MET A 35 -3.58 -22.30 17.84
CA MET A 35 -4.99 -22.67 17.79
C MET A 35 -5.18 -24.19 17.76
N ARG A 36 -4.38 -24.91 16.96
CA ARG A 36 -4.42 -26.38 16.94
C ARG A 36 -3.96 -27.02 18.24
N ALA A 37 -2.93 -26.46 18.89
CA ALA A 37 -2.46 -26.95 20.18
C ALA A 37 -3.52 -26.73 21.27
N TRP A 38 -4.16 -25.55 21.27
CA TRP A 38 -5.27 -25.20 22.13
C TRP A 38 -6.46 -26.15 21.98
N GLN A 39 -6.87 -26.40 20.73
CA GLN A 39 -7.95 -27.35 20.42
C GLN A 39 -7.67 -28.77 20.94
N ARG A 40 -6.42 -29.23 20.88
CA ARG A 40 -6.04 -30.55 21.39
C ARG A 40 -6.13 -30.65 22.91
N HIS A 41 -5.82 -29.57 23.63
CA HIS A 41 -5.87 -29.56 25.09
C HIS A 41 -7.29 -29.43 25.64
N LEU A 42 -8.17 -28.68 24.98
CA LEU A 42 -9.50 -28.42 25.51
C LEU A 42 -10.51 -29.53 25.24
N GLY A 43 -10.33 -30.39 24.22
CA GLY A 43 -11.22 -31.53 23.94
C GLY A 43 -12.69 -31.19 23.64
N HIS A 44 -13.11 -29.95 23.88
CA HIS A 44 -14.46 -29.43 23.76
C HIS A 44 -14.43 -28.00 23.15
N PHE A 45 -15.52 -27.60 22.48
CA PHE A 45 -15.69 -26.30 21.83
C PHE A 45 -15.39 -25.11 22.78
N PRO A 46 -14.68 -24.07 22.29
CA PRO A 46 -14.12 -22.98 23.11
C PRO A 46 -15.14 -21.95 23.65
N PHE A 47 -16.44 -22.28 23.64
CA PHE A 47 -17.53 -21.41 24.08
C PHE A 47 -18.55 -22.13 24.96
N GLU A 48 -18.19 -23.28 25.55
CA GLU A 48 -19.13 -24.08 26.33
C GLU A 48 -19.43 -23.49 27.71
N ARG A 49 -18.51 -22.71 28.30
CA ARG A 49 -18.74 -21.99 29.56
C ARG A 49 -18.58 -20.48 29.43
N PRO A 50 -19.43 -19.70 30.12
CA PRO A 50 -19.31 -18.24 30.20
C PRO A 50 -17.98 -17.73 30.78
N ASP A 51 -17.27 -18.56 31.55
CA ASP A 51 -16.08 -18.19 32.34
C ASP A 51 -14.74 -18.58 31.69
N ASP A 52 -14.75 -19.16 30.48
CA ASP A 52 -13.51 -19.57 29.83
C ASP A 52 -12.72 -18.33 29.36
N PRO A 53 -11.43 -18.18 29.75
CA PRO A 53 -10.65 -17.01 29.42
C PRO A 53 -10.47 -16.93 27.90
N ILE A 54 -10.89 -15.79 27.33
CA ILE A 54 -10.71 -15.51 25.90
C ILE A 54 -9.21 -15.60 25.60
N PRO A 55 -8.75 -16.44 24.65
CA PRO A 55 -7.35 -16.59 24.30
C PRO A 55 -6.87 -15.38 23.47
N TRP A 56 -6.92 -14.21 24.10
CA TRP A 56 -6.63 -12.90 23.51
C TRP A 56 -5.25 -12.87 22.83
N PHE A 57 -4.26 -13.50 23.45
CA PHE A 57 -2.90 -13.61 22.91
C PHE A 57 -2.87 -14.29 21.53
N MET A 58 -3.63 -15.37 21.35
CA MET A 58 -3.68 -16.09 20.08
C MET A 58 -4.30 -15.25 18.96
N TYR A 59 -5.41 -14.56 19.26
CA TYR A 59 -6.07 -13.69 18.30
C TYR A 59 -5.23 -12.46 17.96
N SER A 60 -4.54 -11.86 18.93
CA SER A 60 -3.64 -10.73 18.72
C SER A 60 -2.46 -11.11 17.82
N PHE A 61 -1.80 -12.25 18.08
CA PHE A 61 -0.68 -12.71 17.24
C PHE A 61 -1.11 -13.04 15.82
N PHE A 62 -2.26 -13.69 15.67
CA PHE A 62 -2.81 -14.04 14.36
C PHE A 62 -3.24 -12.79 13.58
N GLY A 63 -3.95 -11.86 14.23
CA GLY A 63 -4.40 -10.60 13.65
C GLY A 63 -3.25 -9.68 13.25
N LEU A 64 -2.23 -9.55 14.10
CA LEU A 64 -1.03 -8.78 13.79
C LEU A 64 -0.27 -9.39 12.60
N GLY A 65 -0.18 -10.73 12.51
CA GLY A 65 0.38 -11.41 11.34
C GLY A 65 -0.35 -11.08 10.04
N ILE A 66 -1.70 -11.11 10.04
CA ILE A 66 -2.51 -10.72 8.88
C ILE A 66 -2.27 -9.25 8.51
N LEU A 67 -2.23 -8.35 9.49
CA LEU A 67 -1.98 -6.92 9.27
C LEU A 67 -0.62 -6.70 8.58
N LEU A 68 0.44 -7.37 9.04
CA LEU A 68 1.76 -7.29 8.41
C LEU A 68 1.75 -7.81 6.96
N CYS A 69 1.02 -8.90 6.68
CA CYS A 69 0.84 -9.39 5.31
C CYS A 69 0.10 -8.38 4.42
N VAL A 70 -0.96 -7.74 4.92
CA VAL A 70 -1.70 -6.69 4.19
C VAL A 70 -0.79 -5.49 3.90
N ILE A 71 -0.07 -4.99 4.91
CA ILE A 71 0.88 -3.88 4.76
C ILE A 71 1.95 -4.23 3.72
N THR A 72 2.45 -5.47 3.73
CA THR A 72 3.43 -5.95 2.75
C THR A 72 2.86 -5.92 1.34
N CYS A 73 1.68 -6.48 1.11
CA CYS A 73 1.02 -6.48 -0.19
C CYS A 73 0.81 -5.04 -0.71
N VAL A 74 0.28 -4.15 0.13
CA VAL A 74 0.09 -2.74 -0.23
C VAL A 74 1.44 -2.06 -0.50
N GLY A 75 2.49 -2.38 0.27
CA GLY A 75 3.84 -1.86 0.10
C GLY A 75 4.50 -2.27 -1.22
N HIS A 76 4.33 -3.52 -1.65
CA HIS A 76 4.80 -3.97 -2.97
C HIS A 76 4.08 -3.24 -4.10
N ILE A 77 2.75 -3.12 -4.01
CA ILE A 77 1.94 -2.37 -4.99
C ILE A 77 2.32 -0.89 -5.01
N ALA A 78 2.55 -0.28 -3.84
CA ALA A 78 2.96 1.11 -3.72
C ALA A 78 4.35 1.34 -4.35
N ALA A 79 5.30 0.43 -4.14
CA ALA A 79 6.63 0.51 -4.73
C ALA A 79 6.59 0.42 -6.27
N GLU A 80 5.70 -0.41 -6.83
CA GLU A 80 5.58 -0.60 -8.29
C GLU A 80 4.83 0.52 -8.97
N THR A 81 3.65 0.85 -8.45
CA THR A 81 2.75 1.79 -9.10
C THR A 81 3.22 3.23 -8.96
N ALA A 82 3.88 3.58 -7.85
CA ALA A 82 4.18 4.95 -7.45
C ALA A 82 2.99 5.92 -7.65
N ARG A 83 1.75 5.39 -7.67
CA ARG A 83 0.51 6.16 -7.78
C ARG A 83 0.13 6.67 -6.41
N GLY A 84 -0.46 7.86 -6.37
CA GLY A 84 -0.83 8.53 -5.13
C GLY A 84 -1.63 7.65 -4.17
N CYS A 85 -2.74 7.04 -4.59
CA CYS A 85 -3.66 6.36 -3.67
C CYS A 85 -3.02 5.18 -2.90
N CYS A 86 -2.38 4.23 -3.59
CA CYS A 86 -1.73 3.08 -2.94
C CYS A 86 -0.56 3.50 -2.05
N LEU A 87 0.21 4.51 -2.47
CA LEU A 87 1.32 5.05 -1.70
C LEU A 87 0.84 5.77 -0.43
N HIS A 88 -0.25 6.54 -0.50
CA HIS A 88 -0.84 7.17 0.69
C HIS A 88 -1.45 6.13 1.62
N LEU A 89 -2.16 5.13 1.10
CA LEU A 89 -2.69 4.05 1.92
C LEU A 89 -1.55 3.31 2.66
N TYR A 90 -0.47 2.98 1.96
CA TYR A 90 0.71 2.38 2.57
C TYR A 90 1.30 3.26 3.70
N VAL A 91 1.56 4.54 3.41
CA VAL A 91 2.12 5.47 4.38
C VAL A 91 1.20 5.65 5.59
N MET A 92 -0.13 5.73 5.38
CA MET A 92 -1.11 5.81 6.46
C MET A 92 -1.11 4.56 7.33
N LEU A 93 -1.09 3.37 6.73
CA LEU A 93 -1.06 2.10 7.48
C LEU A 93 0.22 1.98 8.31
N VAL A 94 1.39 2.24 7.72
CA VAL A 94 2.67 2.18 8.45
C VAL A 94 2.74 3.25 9.53
N PHE A 95 2.21 4.45 9.28
CA PHE A 95 2.14 5.49 10.31
C PHE A 95 1.24 5.11 11.49
N VAL A 96 0.07 4.50 11.22
CA VAL A 96 -0.81 4.00 12.29
C VAL A 96 -0.11 2.92 13.10
N VAL A 97 0.59 1.97 12.46
CA VAL A 97 1.38 0.96 13.17
C VAL A 97 2.46 1.60 14.03
N LEU A 98 3.21 2.57 13.48
CA LEU A 98 4.23 3.30 14.22
C LEU A 98 3.65 4.03 15.45
N MET A 99 2.47 4.66 15.32
CA MET A 99 1.79 5.33 16.43
C MET A 99 1.32 4.34 17.50
N VAL A 100 0.77 3.19 17.10
CA VAL A 100 0.37 2.13 18.03
C VAL A 100 1.60 1.59 18.78
N GLU A 101 2.68 1.29 18.07
CA GLU A 101 3.91 0.80 18.70
C GLU A 101 4.55 1.85 19.61
N ALA A 102 4.57 3.13 19.22
CA ALA A 102 5.11 4.21 20.06
C ALA A 102 4.25 4.42 21.31
N GLY A 103 2.92 4.30 21.17
CA GLY A 103 1.98 4.32 22.29
C GLY A 103 2.24 3.17 23.26
N LEU A 104 2.32 1.92 22.76
CA LEU A 104 2.65 0.74 23.55
C LEU A 104 4.03 0.85 24.22
N ALA A 105 5.04 1.32 23.50
CA ALA A 105 6.38 1.52 24.05
C ALA A 105 6.39 2.58 25.16
N THR A 106 5.64 3.67 24.97
CA THR A 106 5.51 4.72 25.99
C THR A 106 4.76 4.20 27.21
N ASP A 107 3.68 3.44 27.00
CA ASP A 107 2.88 2.86 28.06
C ASP A 107 3.72 1.88 28.90
N VAL A 108 4.41 0.92 28.26
CA VAL A 108 5.32 -0.02 28.93
C VAL A 108 6.47 0.70 29.66
N PHE A 109 6.93 1.84 29.16
CA PHE A 109 8.05 2.58 29.77
C PHE A 109 7.61 3.50 30.92
N LEU A 110 6.41 4.08 30.84
CA LEU A 110 5.91 5.07 31.80
C LEU A 110 5.06 4.43 32.90
N ASN A 111 4.32 3.38 32.58
CA ASN A 111 3.50 2.65 33.53
C ASN A 111 4.37 1.60 34.23
N ARG A 112 4.65 1.78 35.53
CA ARG A 112 5.40 0.78 36.33
C ARG A 112 4.62 -0.51 36.52
N ASP A 113 3.30 -0.46 36.40
CA ASP A 113 2.38 -1.54 36.72
C ASP A 113 1.66 -2.06 35.46
N TRP A 114 2.21 -1.83 34.26
CA TRP A 114 1.67 -2.31 32.97
C TRP A 114 1.40 -3.82 32.93
N GLU A 115 2.05 -4.58 33.81
CA GLU A 115 1.87 -6.02 33.96
C GLU A 115 0.51 -6.40 34.57
N GLU A 116 -0.12 -5.48 35.30
CA GLU A 116 -1.42 -5.69 35.95
C GLU A 116 -2.61 -5.58 34.97
N ASP A 117 -2.38 -5.00 33.78
CA ASP A 117 -3.41 -4.84 32.75
C ASP A 117 -3.76 -6.15 32.01
N PHE A 118 -2.96 -7.21 32.20
CA PHE A 118 -3.23 -8.50 31.59
C PHE A 118 -4.23 -9.33 32.40
N PRO A 119 -5.16 -10.05 31.73
CA PRO A 119 -6.03 -10.97 32.43
C PRO A 119 -5.22 -12.10 33.08
N MET A 120 -5.74 -12.64 34.17
CA MET A 120 -5.12 -13.75 34.90
C MET A 120 -4.84 -14.94 33.99
N ASP A 121 -3.58 -15.36 33.92
CA ASP A 121 -3.15 -16.53 33.17
C ASP A 121 -3.17 -17.79 34.08
N PRO A 122 -4.11 -18.72 33.90
CA PRO A 122 -4.17 -19.95 34.69
C PRO A 122 -3.03 -20.93 34.36
N SER A 123 -2.30 -20.75 33.25
CA SER A 123 -1.23 -21.66 32.83
C SER A 123 0.11 -21.41 33.53
N GLY A 124 0.30 -20.21 34.10
CA GLY A 124 1.59 -19.76 34.67
C GLY A 124 2.71 -19.58 33.63
N SER A 125 2.42 -19.79 32.33
CA SER A 125 3.40 -19.64 31.26
C SER A 125 3.76 -18.17 31.01
N PHE A 126 2.82 -17.27 31.30
CA PHE A 126 3.05 -15.83 31.20
C PHE A 126 4.09 -15.33 32.21
N ASP A 127 4.15 -15.89 33.42
CA ASP A 127 5.18 -15.53 34.40
C ASP A 127 6.59 -15.95 33.93
N GLN A 128 6.71 -17.13 33.30
CA GLN A 128 7.97 -17.55 32.69
C GLN A 128 8.39 -16.61 31.55
N PHE A 129 7.44 -16.17 30.73
CA PHE A 129 7.70 -15.21 29.66
C PHE A 129 8.15 -13.84 30.19
N LYS A 130 7.48 -13.31 31.22
CA LYS A 130 7.91 -12.07 31.90
C LYS A 130 9.31 -12.20 32.48
N GLN A 131 9.61 -13.33 33.11
CA GLN A 131 10.96 -13.60 33.64
C GLN A 131 12.00 -13.62 32.52
N PHE A 132 11.69 -14.22 31.37
CA PHE A 132 12.57 -14.20 30.20
C PHE A 132 12.82 -12.78 29.68
N ILE A 133 11.78 -11.94 29.56
CA ILE A 133 11.93 -10.53 29.16
C ILE A 133 12.82 -9.78 30.15
N ARG A 134 12.58 -9.93 31.45
CA ARG A 134 13.39 -9.25 32.49
C ARG A 134 14.85 -9.66 32.45
N LEU A 135 15.14 -10.93 32.18
CA LEU A 135 16.51 -11.44 32.07
C LEU A 135 17.22 -10.98 30.79
N ASN A 136 16.48 -10.64 29.74
CA ASN A 136 17.02 -10.30 28.42
C ASN A 136 16.57 -8.91 27.95
N PHE A 137 16.29 -8.00 28.89
CA PHE A 137 15.67 -6.73 28.60
C PHE A 137 16.45 -5.91 27.56
N ASP A 138 17.78 -5.88 27.67
CA ASP A 138 18.64 -5.19 26.70
C ASP A 138 18.42 -5.71 25.26
N ILE A 139 18.33 -7.03 25.10
CA ILE A 139 18.10 -7.66 23.79
C ILE A 139 16.71 -7.29 23.27
N CYS A 140 15.68 -7.38 24.11
CA CYS A 140 14.31 -6.98 23.78
C CYS A 140 14.22 -5.51 23.37
N GLN A 141 14.94 -4.63 24.08
CA GLN A 141 15.00 -3.20 23.76
C GLN A 141 15.64 -2.95 22.38
N TRP A 142 16.76 -3.60 22.08
CA TRP A 142 17.40 -3.50 20.75
C TRP A 142 16.50 -4.01 19.63
N ILE A 143 15.73 -5.08 19.88
CA ILE A 143 14.73 -5.59 18.93
C ILE A 143 13.65 -4.53 18.68
N GLY A 144 13.12 -3.91 19.73
CA GLY A 144 12.12 -2.84 19.61
C GLY A 144 12.63 -1.62 18.85
N ILE A 145 13.85 -1.15 19.15
CA ILE A 145 14.49 -0.03 18.44
C ILE A 145 14.70 -0.37 16.96
N SER A 146 15.12 -1.61 16.66
CA SER A 146 15.30 -2.08 15.29
C SER A 146 13.97 -2.10 14.51
N MET A 147 12.90 -2.59 15.13
CA MET A 147 11.56 -2.62 14.53
C MET A 147 11.07 -1.21 14.15
N MET A 148 11.17 -0.26 15.09
CA MET A 148 10.85 1.15 14.85
C MET A 148 11.71 1.75 13.73
N SER A 149 13.00 1.42 13.70
CA SER A 149 13.95 1.91 12.70
C SER A 149 13.61 1.39 11.30
N ILE A 150 13.25 0.11 11.16
CA ILE A 150 12.85 -0.51 9.89
C ILE A 150 11.56 0.16 9.37
N GLN A 151 10.57 0.38 10.23
CA GLN A 151 9.33 1.06 9.86
C GLN A 151 9.57 2.52 9.48
N GLY A 152 10.37 3.26 10.26
CA GLY A 152 10.77 4.63 9.94
C GLY A 152 11.53 4.74 8.62
N LEU A 153 12.43 3.80 8.33
CA LEU A 153 13.13 3.71 7.05
C LEU A 153 12.16 3.42 5.91
N SER A 154 11.18 2.54 6.10
CA SER A 154 10.17 2.24 5.08
C SER A 154 9.31 3.45 4.73
N LEU A 155 8.91 4.25 5.73
CA LEU A 155 8.22 5.53 5.55
C LEU A 155 9.09 6.52 4.79
N LEU A 156 10.36 6.67 5.19
CA LEU A 156 11.31 7.57 4.52
C LEU A 156 11.49 7.20 3.05
N LEU A 157 11.67 5.91 2.75
CA LEU A 157 11.80 5.42 1.38
C LEU A 157 10.54 5.66 0.55
N ALA A 158 9.35 5.45 1.12
CA ALA A 158 8.08 5.76 0.46
C ALA A 158 7.93 7.26 0.16
N MET A 159 8.33 8.12 1.09
CA MET A 159 8.31 9.57 0.92
C MET A 159 9.33 10.05 -0.12
N LEU A 160 10.54 9.50 -0.12
CA LEU A 160 11.54 9.75 -1.17
C LEU A 160 11.04 9.31 -2.55
N LEU A 161 10.39 8.15 -2.63
CA LEU A 161 9.78 7.66 -3.86
C LEU A 161 8.69 8.62 -4.37
N LYS A 162 7.85 9.15 -3.46
CA LYS A 162 6.85 10.19 -3.76
C LYS A 162 7.51 11.47 -4.29
N ALA A 163 8.54 11.95 -3.61
CA ALA A 163 9.23 13.20 -3.96
C ALA A 163 9.89 13.11 -5.35
N ILE A 164 10.56 11.99 -5.65
CA ILE A 164 11.19 11.75 -6.96
C ILE A 164 10.14 11.58 -8.06
N GLY A 165 9.01 10.91 -7.76
CA GLY A 165 7.89 10.77 -8.69
C GLY A 165 7.24 12.11 -9.04
N SER A 166 7.05 12.98 -8.06
CA SER A 166 6.51 14.34 -8.27
C SER A 166 7.41 15.17 -9.18
N ARG A 167 8.73 15.09 -9.01
CA ARG A 167 9.69 15.86 -9.82
C ARG A 167 9.64 15.51 -11.31
N ARG A 168 9.35 14.25 -11.64
CA ARG A 168 9.19 13.77 -13.03
C ARG A 168 7.90 14.24 -13.69
N TYR A 169 6.84 14.48 -12.94
CA TYR A 169 5.59 14.99 -13.50
C TYR A 169 5.79 16.41 -14.04
N TYR A 170 6.51 17.26 -13.30
CA TYR A 170 6.85 18.62 -13.74
C TYR A 170 7.89 18.67 -14.87
N ASP A 171 8.85 17.73 -14.90
CA ASP A 171 9.92 17.66 -15.91
C ASP A 171 9.46 16.96 -17.22
N SER A 172 8.24 16.43 -17.25
CA SER A 172 7.66 15.75 -18.41
C SER A 172 6.68 16.61 -19.21
N ASP A 173 6.30 17.80 -18.69
CA ASP A 173 5.42 18.74 -19.40
C ASP A 173 6.16 19.57 -20.46
N ASP A 174 7.50 19.57 -20.47
CA ASP A 174 8.33 20.25 -21.49
C ASP A 174 8.77 19.34 -22.66
N ASP A 175 8.41 18.05 -22.66
CA ASP A 175 8.88 17.09 -23.68
C ASP A 175 7.80 16.09 -24.16
N TYR A 176 6.54 16.54 -24.23
CA TYR A 176 5.44 15.75 -24.79
C TYR A 176 4.87 16.38 -26.06
N ALA A 177 5.50 16.08 -27.20
CA ALA A 177 4.71 15.83 -28.40
C ALA A 177 3.87 14.56 -28.14
N PRO A 178 2.53 14.59 -28.28
CA PRO A 178 1.70 13.46 -27.90
C PRO A 178 1.76 12.38 -28.98
N GLU A 179 2.68 11.43 -28.84
CA GLU A 179 2.68 10.21 -29.63
C GLU A 179 1.61 9.24 -29.08
N ARG A 180 0.35 9.59 -29.32
CA ARG A 180 -0.76 8.64 -29.27
C ARG A 180 -0.77 7.85 -30.58
N LEU A 181 -0.62 6.53 -30.48
CA LEU A 181 -0.82 5.60 -31.59
C LEU A 181 -1.73 4.43 -31.13
N PRO A 182 -2.44 3.74 -32.03
CA PRO A 182 -3.54 4.23 -32.86
C PRO A 182 -4.70 3.21 -32.88
N LEU A 183 -5.88 3.52 -32.32
CA LEU A 183 -7.02 2.57 -32.39
C LEU A 183 -8.37 3.26 -32.59
N LEU A 184 -8.49 4.10 -33.62
CA LEU A 184 -9.77 4.30 -34.29
C LEU A 184 -9.58 4.35 -35.80
N LYS A 185 -9.61 3.15 -36.37
CA LYS A 185 -9.93 2.90 -37.77
C LYS A 185 -11.30 3.53 -38.06
N ASN A 186 -11.42 4.18 -39.22
CA ASN A 186 -12.62 4.75 -39.85
C ASN A 186 -12.81 6.27 -39.69
N ALA A 187 -12.11 7.02 -40.52
CA ALA A 187 -12.75 8.07 -41.31
C ALA A 187 -11.97 8.20 -42.62
N LEU A 188 -12.70 8.09 -43.72
CA LEU A 188 -12.22 8.22 -45.09
C LEU A 188 -11.37 9.48 -45.30
N HIS A 189 -10.39 9.35 -46.20
CA HIS A 189 -9.82 10.36 -47.09
C HIS A 189 -10.47 11.78 -47.07
N SER A 190 -9.61 12.78 -46.83
CA SER A 190 -9.57 14.20 -47.24
C SER A 190 -10.61 14.75 -48.26
N PRO A 191 -10.73 16.10 -48.44
CA PRO A 191 -10.46 17.26 -47.57
C PRO A 191 -11.57 18.36 -47.61
N SER A 192 -11.32 19.50 -46.93
CA SER A 192 -11.77 20.87 -47.24
C SER A 192 -13.03 21.47 -46.55
N THR A 193 -12.74 22.54 -45.80
CA THR A 193 -13.45 23.84 -45.72
C THR A 193 -14.94 23.86 -45.35
N CYS A 194 -15.23 24.18 -44.09
CA CYS A 194 -16.55 24.58 -43.61
C CYS A 194 -16.76 26.09 -43.87
N VAL A 195 -17.66 26.44 -44.79
CA VAL A 195 -18.31 27.76 -44.88
C VAL A 195 -19.82 27.54 -44.96
N ILE A 196 -20.54 28.35 -44.20
CA ILE A 196 -21.95 28.36 -43.83
C ILE A 196 -22.88 28.78 -44.99
N GLY A 197 -24.04 28.08 -45.15
CA GLY A 197 -25.37 28.45 -45.72
C GLY A 197 -25.45 29.12 -47.12
N ASP A 198 -26.33 28.81 -48.07
CA ASP A 198 -27.71 28.25 -48.11
C ASP A 198 -28.03 27.67 -49.52
N PRO A 199 -29.16 26.96 -49.75
CA PRO A 199 -29.30 25.99 -50.85
C PRO A 199 -30.21 26.45 -52.02
N VAL A 200 -29.82 26.21 -53.27
CA VAL A 200 -30.73 26.05 -54.44
C VAL A 200 -30.07 25.17 -55.52
N PHE A 201 -30.68 24.02 -55.84
CA PHE A 201 -30.42 23.14 -57.01
C PHE A 201 -31.10 23.71 -58.29
N PRO A 202 -30.94 23.15 -59.52
CA PRO A 202 -29.80 22.52 -60.20
C PRO A 202 -29.56 23.05 -61.64
N SER A 203 -28.36 22.75 -62.17
CA SER A 203 -27.99 22.42 -63.56
C SER A 203 -28.95 22.74 -64.73
N LYS A 204 -28.50 23.58 -65.69
CA LYS A 204 -28.70 23.31 -67.12
C LYS A 204 -27.64 24.01 -68.00
N ASN A 205 -27.07 23.22 -68.90
CA ASN A 205 -26.20 23.63 -70.00
C ASN A 205 -26.96 24.50 -71.03
N ASP A 206 -26.18 25.21 -71.86
CA ASP A 206 -26.33 25.47 -73.31
C ASP A 206 -25.73 26.87 -73.63
N ALA A 207 -24.55 26.94 -74.25
CA ALA A 207 -24.32 27.04 -75.70
C ALA A 207 -24.54 28.46 -76.29
N TRP A 208 -23.42 29.07 -76.72
CA TRP A 208 -23.23 29.92 -77.91
C TRP A 208 -24.43 30.71 -78.47
N ASN A 209 -24.40 32.05 -78.43
CA ASN A 209 -24.27 32.88 -79.64
C ASN A 209 -24.02 34.38 -79.33
N LYS A 210 -23.34 34.99 -80.28
CA LYS A 210 -22.94 36.38 -80.51
C LYS A 210 -24.14 37.28 -80.83
N ARG A 211 -24.22 38.49 -80.25
CA ARG A 211 -24.35 39.76 -81.02
C ARG A 211 -24.22 41.01 -80.15
N THR A 212 -23.34 41.89 -80.61
CA THR A 212 -23.41 43.34 -80.48
C THR A 212 -24.70 43.85 -81.12
N ASP A 213 -25.28 44.90 -80.55
CA ASP A 213 -25.71 46.15 -81.22
C ASP A 213 -26.70 46.86 -80.30
N ASP A 214 -26.34 48.08 -79.89
CA ASP A 214 -27.22 49.25 -79.71
C ASP A 214 -26.33 50.44 -79.28
N GLU A 215 -25.62 51.03 -80.25
CA GLU A 215 -25.56 52.48 -80.55
C GLU A 215 -24.86 52.73 -81.90
#